data_AF-A0A1N6MTJ2-F1
#
_entry.id   AF-A0A1N6MTJ2-F1
#
_cell.length_a   1.000
_cell.length_b   1.000
_cell.length_c   1.000
_cell.angle_alpha   90.00
_cell.angle_beta   90.00
_cell.angle_gamma   90.00
#
_symmetry.space_group_name_H-M   'P 1'
#
loop_
_entity.id
_entity.type
_entity.pdbx_description
1 polymer ?
#
loop_
_entity_poly.entity_id
_entity_poly.type
_entity_poly.pdbx_seq_one_letter_code
_entity_poly.pdbx_strand_id
1 'polypeptide(L)'
;MLIDEGCHLMLDHQTGKHVQGMILMEAARQSFLAVSEEFFIQEEATPRYFVINEMKAAYKRFVFPIPAIIKYKIIDKNTSNADKMSFTAEMELYQSGLCAATFFVKFTIFPAARISEREGKLAEEAVDSFMQIQAANYGDMTLPQVG
;
A
#
# COMPACT_ATOMS: atom_id res chain seq x y z
N MET A 1 12.63 13.98 5.53
CA MET A 1 12.17 12.63 5.17
C MET A 1 13.19 11.66 5.74
N LEU A 2 12.77 10.80 6.66
CA LEU A 2 13.58 9.68 7.11
C LEU A 2 13.05 8.45 6.35
N ILE A 3 13.91 7.72 5.66
CA ILE A 3 13.55 6.45 5.03
C ILE A 3 14.26 5.37 5.83
N ASP A 4 13.54 4.32 6.21
CA ASP A 4 14.15 3.16 6.86
C ASP A 4 15.13 2.46 5.90
N GLU A 5 16.41 2.46 6.27
CA GLU A 5 17.50 1.85 5.52
C GLU A 5 17.44 0.31 5.55
N GLY A 6 16.67 -0.29 6.48
CA GLY A 6 16.43 -1.73 6.56
C GLY A 6 15.40 -2.29 5.58
N CYS A 7 14.80 -1.45 4.73
CA CYS A 7 13.84 -1.90 3.74
C CYS A 7 14.54 -2.75 2.67
N HIS A 8 14.12 -4.02 2.49
CA HIS A 8 14.68 -4.96 1.51
C HIS A 8 14.74 -4.41 0.07
N LEU A 9 13.89 -3.44 -0.26
CA LEU A 9 13.89 -2.71 -1.54
C LEU A 9 15.20 -1.94 -1.81
N MET A 10 15.92 -1.50 -0.78
CA MET A 10 17.22 -0.82 -0.93
C MET A 10 18.32 -1.74 -1.46
N LEU A 11 18.15 -3.05 -1.33
CA LEU A 11 19.14 -4.05 -1.74
C LEU A 11 19.05 -4.41 -3.23
N ASP A 12 17.90 -4.17 -3.87
CA ASP A 12 17.58 -4.80 -5.15
C ASP A 12 17.95 -3.97 -6.39
N HIS A 13 18.34 -2.70 -6.23
CA HIS A 13 18.89 -1.90 -7.34
C HIS A 13 19.51 -0.57 -6.87
N GLN A 14 20.81 -0.58 -6.51
CA GLN A 14 21.61 0.65 -6.40
C GLN A 14 22.69 0.74 -7.49
N THR A 15 22.34 0.44 -8.74
CA THR A 15 23.26 0.61 -9.88
C THR A 15 23.36 2.08 -10.36
N GLY A 16 22.55 3.00 -9.82
CA GLY A 16 22.49 4.41 -10.21
C GLY A 16 22.61 5.41 -9.05
N LYS A 17 22.91 6.69 -9.37
CA LYS A 17 23.05 7.78 -8.38
C LYS A 17 21.71 8.27 -7.78
N HIS A 18 20.58 7.80 -8.29
CA HIS A 18 19.24 8.25 -7.89
C HIS A 18 18.55 7.22 -7.00
N VAL A 19 17.64 7.69 -6.15
CA VAL A 19 16.77 6.87 -5.31
C VAL A 19 15.76 6.15 -6.18
N GLN A 20 15.61 4.84 -5.98
CA GLN A 20 14.66 4.01 -6.71
C GLN A 20 13.21 4.48 -6.46
N GLY A 21 12.37 4.45 -7.50
CA GLY A 21 10.98 4.88 -7.40
C GLY A 21 10.19 4.17 -6.30
N MET A 22 10.43 2.87 -6.10
CA MET A 22 9.77 2.08 -5.05
C MET A 22 10.08 2.59 -3.63
N ILE A 23 11.27 3.12 -3.40
CA ILE A 23 11.65 3.74 -2.13
C ILE A 23 10.86 5.02 -1.88
N LEU A 24 10.58 5.79 -2.94
CA LEU A 24 9.74 6.98 -2.83
C LEU A 24 8.27 6.61 -2.56
N MET A 25 7.78 5.51 -3.16
CA MET A 25 6.46 4.95 -2.86
C MET A 25 6.35 4.53 -1.39
N GLU A 26 7.39 3.88 -0.86
CA GLU A 26 7.43 3.46 0.54
C GLU A 26 7.49 4.67 1.50
N ALA A 27 8.27 5.70 1.18
CA ALA A 27 8.28 6.94 1.95
C ALA A 27 6.89 7.61 1.98
N ALA A 28 6.17 7.59 0.86
CA ALA A 28 4.78 8.05 0.80
C ALA A 28 3.83 7.17 1.62
N ARG A 29 4.04 5.85 1.61
CA ARG A 29 3.27 4.89 2.43
C ARG A 29 3.42 5.18 3.92
N GLN A 30 4.67 5.27 4.38
CA GLN A 30 4.99 5.59 5.77
C GLN A 30 4.47 6.98 6.18
N SER A 31 4.51 7.95 5.26
CA SER A 31 3.98 9.30 5.52
C SER A 31 2.46 9.29 5.79
N PHE A 32 1.66 8.58 4.99
CA PHE A 32 0.22 8.56 5.25
C PHE A 32 -0.14 7.77 6.50
N LEU A 33 0.62 6.73 6.84
CA LEU A 33 0.43 5.97 8.08
C LEU A 33 0.68 6.86 9.30
N ALA A 34 1.85 7.50 9.36
CA ALA A 34 2.22 8.36 10.48
C ALA A 34 1.22 9.52 10.68
N VAL A 35 0.79 10.18 9.60
CA VAL A 35 -0.23 11.24 9.69
C VAL A 35 -1.58 10.68 10.13
N SER A 36 -1.94 9.47 9.70
CA SER A 36 -3.20 8.86 10.10
C SER A 36 -3.20 8.45 11.57
N GLU A 37 -2.10 7.89 12.04
CA GLU A 37 -1.90 7.50 13.45
C GLU A 37 -1.95 8.73 14.35
N GLU A 38 -1.14 9.74 14.08
CA GLU A 38 -1.03 10.93 14.93
C GLU A 38 -2.34 11.73 15.03
N PHE A 39 -3.09 11.86 13.92
CA PHE A 39 -4.21 12.80 13.86
C PHE A 39 -5.61 12.14 13.88
N PHE A 40 -5.70 10.83 13.65
CA PHE A 40 -7.00 10.14 13.51
C PHE A 40 -7.15 8.90 14.39
N ILE A 41 -6.08 8.46 15.06
CA ILE A 41 -6.12 7.36 16.01
C ILE A 41 -5.82 7.94 17.39
N GLN A 42 -6.71 7.71 18.36
CA GLN A 42 -6.51 8.14 19.74
C GLN A 42 -5.53 7.19 20.45
N GLU A 43 -4.72 7.70 21.38
CA GLU A 43 -3.68 6.94 22.09
C GLU A 43 -4.20 5.69 22.83
N GLU A 44 -5.46 5.72 23.29
CA GLU A 44 -6.11 4.59 23.99
C GLU A 44 -6.89 3.65 23.04
N ALA A 45 -6.81 3.85 21.72
CA ALA A 45 -7.59 3.08 20.76
C ALA A 45 -7.07 1.65 20.57
N THR A 46 -8.01 0.73 20.35
CA THR A 46 -7.75 -0.65 19.90
C THR A 46 -6.79 -0.67 18.70
N PRO A 47 -5.89 -1.68 18.57
CA PRO A 47 -4.99 -1.78 17.43
C PRO A 47 -5.73 -1.62 16.10
N ARG A 48 -5.16 -0.81 15.20
CA ARG A 48 -5.75 -0.49 13.91
C ARG A 48 -5.03 -1.21 12.78
N TYR A 49 -5.77 -1.51 11.73
CA TYR A 49 -5.26 -2.10 10.51
C TYR A 49 -5.57 -1.19 9.32
N PHE A 50 -4.58 -0.95 8.48
CA PHE A 50 -4.67 -0.08 7.31
C PHE A 50 -4.76 -0.91 6.03
N VAL A 51 -5.84 -0.72 5.28
CA VAL A 51 -6.04 -1.31 3.95
C VAL A 51 -5.83 -0.23 2.90
N ILE A 52 -4.80 -0.37 2.08
CA ILE A 52 -4.59 0.49 0.92
C ILE A 52 -5.52 -0.02 -0.20
N ASN A 53 -6.49 0.81 -0.60
CA ASN A 53 -7.43 0.48 -1.66
C ASN A 53 -6.89 0.87 -3.03
N GLU A 54 -6.14 1.97 -3.10
CA GLU A 54 -5.55 2.49 -4.33
C GLU A 54 -4.30 3.29 -3.97
N MET A 55 -3.20 3.09 -4.70
CA MET A 55 -2.02 3.93 -4.58
C MET A 55 -1.42 4.16 -5.97
N LYS A 56 -1.19 5.41 -6.33
CA LYS A 56 -0.62 5.83 -7.62
C LYS A 56 0.58 6.71 -7.39
N ALA A 57 1.57 6.61 -8.27
CA ALA A 57 2.72 7.49 -8.29
C ALA A 57 2.91 8.07 -9.70
N ALA A 58 3.26 9.36 -9.77
CA ALA A 58 3.77 9.99 -10.98
C ALA A 58 5.17 10.54 -10.69
N TYR A 59 6.17 10.00 -11.37
CA TYR A 59 7.57 10.42 -11.24
C TYR A 59 7.90 11.46 -12.30
N LYS A 60 8.27 12.66 -11.87
CA LYS A 60 8.52 13.82 -12.75
C LYS A 60 10.01 14.02 -13.03
N ARG A 61 10.89 13.62 -12.10
CA ARG A 61 12.35 13.71 -12.21
C ARG A 61 13.02 12.72 -11.26
N PHE A 62 14.32 12.49 -11.46
CA PHE A 62 15.13 11.72 -10.53
C PHE A 62 15.25 12.43 -9.17
N VAL A 63 15.16 11.63 -8.11
CA VAL A 63 15.44 12.04 -6.74
C VAL A 63 16.81 11.49 -6.36
N PHE A 64 17.68 12.31 -5.79
CA PHE A 64 19.02 11.90 -5.35
C PHE A 64 19.04 11.70 -3.82
N PRO A 65 20.05 11.01 -3.24
CA PRO A 65 20.15 10.79 -1.79
C PRO A 65 20.58 12.06 -1.04
N ILE A 66 19.76 13.11 -1.15
CA ILE A 66 19.88 14.40 -0.48
C ILE A 66 18.49 14.78 0.07
N PRO A 67 18.41 15.74 1.02
CA PRO A 67 17.16 16.06 1.69
C PRO A 67 15.98 16.34 0.73
N ALA A 68 14.84 15.73 1.06
CA ALA A 68 13.57 15.94 0.37
C ALA A 68 12.43 16.11 1.40
N ILE A 69 11.36 16.78 0.95
CA ILE A 69 10.18 17.12 1.74
C ILE A 69 8.97 16.47 1.07
N ILE A 70 8.17 15.75 1.85
CA ILE A 70 6.85 15.27 1.42
C ILE A 70 5.82 16.22 2.02
N LYS A 71 5.00 16.83 1.16
CA LYS A 71 3.79 17.55 1.57
C LYS A 71 2.62 16.60 1.47
N TYR A 72 1.90 16.40 2.58
CA TYR A 72 0.75 15.53 2.65
C TYR A 72 -0.54 16.35 2.78
N LYS A 73 -1.59 15.97 2.05
CA LYS A 73 -2.91 16.61 2.10
C LYS A 73 -4.02 15.58 2.03
N ILE A 74 -4.96 15.65 2.97
CA ILE A 74 -6.22 14.91 2.88
C ILE A 74 -7.15 15.65 1.93
N ILE A 75 -7.64 14.93 0.93
CA ILE A 75 -8.60 15.42 -0.07
C ILE A 75 -10.03 15.12 0.37
N ASP A 76 -10.25 13.93 0.93
CA ASP A 76 -11.54 13.50 1.44
C ASP A 76 -11.36 12.55 2.64
N LYS A 77 -12.31 12.60 3.59
CA LYS A 77 -12.34 11.65 4.70
C LYS A 77 -13.77 11.38 5.14
N ASN A 78 -14.04 10.13 5.50
CA ASN A 78 -15.24 9.73 6.22
C ASN A 78 -14.82 8.98 7.48
N THR A 79 -14.97 9.65 8.62
CA THR A 79 -14.67 9.13 9.96
C THR A 79 -15.93 9.00 10.81
N SER A 80 -17.12 8.99 10.20
CA SER A 80 -18.40 8.90 10.91
C SER A 80 -18.60 7.55 11.60
N ASN A 81 -17.94 6.51 11.10
CA ASN A 81 -17.96 5.17 11.66
C ASN A 81 -16.57 4.81 12.23
N ALA A 82 -16.47 4.66 13.55
CA ALA A 82 -15.22 4.30 14.22
C ALA A 82 -14.69 2.90 13.81
N ASP A 83 -15.58 1.99 13.38
CA ASP A 83 -15.22 0.64 12.91
C ASP A 83 -14.75 0.60 11.45
N LYS A 84 -14.91 1.71 10.71
CA LYS A 84 -14.45 1.85 9.33
C LYS A 84 -14.30 3.32 8.96
N MET A 85 -13.07 3.79 8.94
CA MET A 85 -12.74 5.14 8.47
C MET A 85 -12.11 5.09 7.09
N SER A 86 -12.54 5.92 6.15
CA SER A 86 -11.98 5.97 4.80
C SER A 86 -11.38 7.32 4.48
N PHE A 87 -10.27 7.32 3.74
CA PHE A 87 -9.49 8.52 3.43
C PHE A 87 -9.05 8.51 1.97
N THR A 88 -9.02 9.69 1.39
CA THR A 88 -8.33 9.99 0.13
C THR A 88 -7.31 11.07 0.41
N ALA A 89 -6.05 10.84 0.04
CA ALA A 89 -4.96 11.78 0.26
C ALA A 89 -4.06 11.90 -0.97
N GLU A 90 -3.46 13.07 -1.10
CA GLU A 90 -2.44 13.39 -2.08
C GLU A 90 -1.14 13.78 -1.37
N MET A 91 -0.03 13.41 -1.98
CA MET A 91 1.30 13.77 -1.51
C MET A 91 2.16 14.30 -2.64
N GLU A 92 2.99 15.28 -2.33
CA GLU A 92 3.95 15.83 -3.25
C GLU A 92 5.35 15.78 -2.63
N LEU A 93 6.27 15.12 -3.33
CA LEU A 93 7.67 15.07 -2.95
C LEU A 93 8.45 16.18 -3.65
N TYR A 94 9.11 17.02 -2.85
CA TYR A 94 9.96 18.11 -3.30
C TYR A 94 11.41 17.85 -2.92
N GLN A 95 12.32 17.98 -3.87
CA GLN A 95 13.77 18.01 -3.64
C GLN A 95 14.33 19.33 -4.17
N SER A 96 15.03 20.07 -3.31
CA SER A 96 15.57 21.41 -3.64
C SER A 96 14.51 22.37 -4.21
N GLY A 97 13.28 22.33 -3.67
CA GLY A 97 12.16 23.17 -4.10
C GLY A 97 11.42 22.71 -5.36
N LEU A 98 11.87 21.63 -6.01
CA LEU A 98 11.29 21.12 -7.24
C LEU A 98 10.43 19.89 -6.98
N CYS A 99 9.18 19.89 -7.45
CA CYS A 99 8.29 18.73 -7.36
C CYS A 99 8.86 17.58 -8.21
N ALA A 100 9.23 16.49 -7.55
CA ALA A 100 9.90 15.35 -8.15
C ALA A 100 9.01 14.13 -8.31
N ALA A 101 8.07 13.92 -7.40
CA ALA A 101 7.05 12.90 -7.53
C ALA A 101 5.74 13.36 -6.87
N THR A 102 4.62 12.82 -7.34
CA THR A 102 3.32 12.97 -6.69
C THR A 102 2.71 11.61 -6.44
N PHE A 103 2.03 11.47 -5.31
CA PHE A 103 1.36 10.25 -4.92
C PHE A 103 -0.11 10.53 -4.63
N PHE A 104 -0.95 9.58 -4.98
CA PHE A 104 -2.36 9.57 -4.63
C PHE A 104 -2.63 8.26 -3.90
N VAL A 105 -3.37 8.33 -2.79
CA VAL A 105 -3.72 7.15 -2.01
C VAL A 105 -5.17 7.20 -1.56
N LYS A 106 -5.88 6.08 -1.71
CA LYS A 106 -7.13 5.79 -1.01
C LYS A 106 -6.88 4.66 -0.04
N PHE A 107 -7.27 4.84 1.21
CA PHE A 107 -7.08 3.83 2.24
C PHE A 107 -8.23 3.82 3.23
N THR A 108 -8.40 2.66 3.87
CA THR A 108 -9.41 2.43 4.90
C THR A 108 -8.75 1.93 6.17
N ILE A 109 -9.18 2.43 7.32
CA ILE A 109 -8.72 2.02 8.65
C ILE A 109 -9.83 1.21 9.32
N PHE A 110 -9.48 0.04 9.84
CA PHE A 110 -10.35 -0.85 10.60
C PHE A 110 -9.77 -1.16 11.98
N PRO A 111 -10.58 -1.58 12.97
CA PRO A 111 -10.09 -2.29 14.14
C PRO A 111 -9.43 -3.62 13.72
N ALA A 112 -8.26 -3.95 14.28
CA ALA A 112 -7.45 -5.10 13.87
C ALA A 112 -8.21 -6.45 13.98
N ALA A 113 -9.02 -6.61 15.03
CA ALA A 113 -9.82 -7.82 15.25
C ALA A 113 -10.73 -8.15 14.05
N ARG A 114 -11.28 -7.14 13.37
CA ARG A 114 -12.17 -7.31 12.23
C ARG A 114 -11.44 -7.76 10.96
N ILE A 115 -10.20 -7.33 10.78
CA ILE A 115 -9.41 -7.72 9.60
C ILE A 115 -8.91 -9.14 9.72
N SER A 116 -8.48 -9.58 10.91
CA SER A 116 -8.01 -10.96 11.10
C SER A 116 -9.08 -12.00 10.73
N GLU A 117 -10.34 -11.77 11.11
CA GLU A 117 -11.45 -12.64 10.71
C GLU A 117 -11.69 -12.62 9.18
N ARG A 118 -11.58 -11.42 8.57
CA ARG A 118 -11.83 -11.23 7.15
C ARG A 118 -10.72 -11.79 6.26
N GLU A 119 -9.47 -11.69 6.70
CA GLU A 119 -8.31 -12.25 6.01
C GLU A 119 -8.38 -13.77 5.96
N GLY A 120 -8.77 -14.42 7.06
CA GLY A 120 -9.00 -15.87 7.09
C GLY A 120 -10.03 -16.31 6.04
N LYS A 121 -11.19 -15.63 5.98
CA LYS A 121 -12.22 -15.93 4.97
C LYS A 121 -11.73 -15.71 3.54
N LEU A 122 -11.02 -14.61 3.27
CA LEU A 122 -10.48 -14.32 1.94
C LEU A 122 -9.40 -15.34 1.51
N ALA A 123 -8.61 -15.84 2.46
CA ALA A 123 -7.63 -16.90 2.20
C ALA A 123 -8.33 -18.21 1.84
N GLU A 124 -9.39 -18.60 2.57
CA GLU A 124 -10.23 -19.76 2.24
C GLU A 124 -10.85 -19.62 0.84
N GLU A 125 -11.48 -18.48 0.53
CA GLU A 125 -12.08 -18.20 -0.78
C GLU A 125 -11.06 -18.26 -1.94
N ALA A 126 -9.83 -17.80 -1.70
CA ALA A 126 -8.74 -17.86 -2.68
C ALA A 126 -8.29 -19.31 -2.96
N VAL A 127 -8.19 -20.13 -1.92
CA VAL A 127 -7.87 -21.56 -2.04
C VAL A 127 -9.00 -22.28 -2.78
N ASP A 128 -10.26 -22.04 -2.40
CA ASP A 128 -11.41 -22.66 -3.05
C ASP A 128 -11.47 -22.30 -4.54
N SER A 129 -11.26 -21.03 -4.87
CA SER A 129 -11.20 -20.56 -6.26
C SER A 129 -10.08 -21.23 -7.05
N PHE A 130 -8.89 -21.37 -6.44
CA PHE A 130 -7.76 -22.08 -7.05
C PHE A 130 -8.07 -23.55 -7.30
N MET A 131 -8.68 -24.24 -6.33
CA MET A 131 -9.07 -25.64 -6.45
C MET A 131 -10.15 -25.84 -7.52
N GLN A 132 -11.11 -24.93 -7.64
CA GLN A 132 -12.13 -24.96 -8.72
C GLN A 132 -11.50 -24.77 -10.11
N ILE A 133 -10.58 -23.82 -10.26
CA ILE A 133 -9.86 -23.60 -11.52
C ILE A 133 -9.04 -24.84 -11.89
N GLN A 134 -8.33 -25.46 -10.92
CA GLN A 134 -7.56 -26.66 -11.18
C GLN A 134 -8.45 -27.87 -11.52
N ALA A 135 -9.55 -28.09 -10.79
CA ALA A 135 -10.48 -29.17 -11.10
C ALA A 135 -11.10 -29.02 -12.51
N ALA A 136 -11.41 -27.80 -12.94
CA ALA A 136 -11.86 -27.52 -14.30
C ALA A 136 -10.78 -27.82 -15.35
N ASN A 137 -9.52 -27.46 -15.08
CA ASN A 137 -8.40 -27.72 -16.00
C ASN A 137 -8.03 -29.21 -16.12
N TYR A 138 -8.18 -30.00 -15.06
CA TYR A 138 -7.93 -31.45 -15.09
C TYR A 138 -9.12 -32.26 -15.65
N GLY A 139 -10.34 -31.73 -15.59
CA GLY A 139 -11.54 -32.36 -16.16
C GLY A 139 -11.58 -32.40 -17.69
N ASP A 140 -10.81 -31.54 -18.37
CA ASP A 140 -10.76 -31.43 -19.83
C ASP A 140 -9.70 -32.36 -20.49
N MET A 141 -8.92 -33.09 -19.69
CA MET A 141 -8.03 -34.17 -20.15
C MET A 141 -8.72 -35.55 -20.06
N THR A 142 -9.84 -35.75 -20.76
CA THR A 142 -10.31 -37.12 -21.01
C THR A 142 -9.40 -37.80 -22.03
N LEU A 143 -8.78 -38.89 -21.58
CA LEU A 143 -7.83 -39.78 -22.27
C LEU A 143 -8.18 -40.04 -23.75
N PRO A 144 -7.18 -40.13 -24.66
CA PRO A 144 -7.43 -40.58 -26.02
C PRO A 144 -7.96 -42.01 -25.99
N GLN A 145 -9.16 -42.22 -26.53
CA GLN A 145 -9.72 -43.55 -26.76
C GLN A 145 -8.84 -44.24 -27.82
N VAL A 146 -8.03 -45.20 -27.37
CA VAL A 146 -7.24 -46.06 -28.26
C VAL A 146 -8.21 -47.06 -28.89
N GLY A 147 -8.48 -46.88 -30.18
CA GLY A 147 -9.21 -47.84 -31.03
C GLY A 147 -8.31 -48.94 -31.57
#